data_AF-A0A506PUN7-F1
#
_entry.id   AF-A0A506PUN7-F1
#
_cell.length_a   1.000
_cell.length_b   1.000
_cell.length_c   1.000
_cell.angle_alpha   90.00
_cell.angle_beta   90.00
_cell.angle_gamma   90.00
#
_symmetry.space_group_name_H-M   'P 1'
#
loop_
_entity.id
_entity.type
_entity.pdbx_description
1 polymer ?
#
loop_
_entity_poly.entity_id
_entity_poly.type
_entity_poly.pdbx_seq_one_letter_code
_entity_poly.pdbx_strand_id
1 'polypeptide(L)'
;MNEQRDAVDSNSPVEKKTPRRRDSIQISFRVNEHDYEKLKASADNLSMSVTAFAKMKVQNARILKPKFDKESSLQIIKELNAIGNNVNQIARYCN
;
A
#
# COMPACT_ATOMS: atom_id res chain seq x y z
N MET A 1 66.59 21.37 -16.30
CA MET A 1 65.67 20.51 -15.54
C MET A 1 64.93 21.38 -14.54
N ASN A 2 63.62 21.53 -14.68
CA ASN A 2 62.77 21.97 -13.58
C ASN A 2 61.38 21.38 -13.83
N GLU A 3 61.16 20.19 -13.26
CA GLU A 3 59.86 19.53 -13.24
C GLU A 3 58.99 20.20 -12.17
N GLN A 4 58.15 21.14 -12.59
CA GLN A 4 57.00 21.56 -11.80
C GLN A 4 55.94 20.46 -11.88
N ARG A 5 55.83 19.68 -10.81
CA ARG A 5 54.75 18.72 -10.61
C ARG A 5 53.52 19.51 -10.18
N ASP A 6 52.61 19.77 -11.11
CA ASP A 6 51.28 20.27 -10.79
C ASP A 6 50.56 19.23 -9.93
N ALA A 7 50.37 19.57 -8.66
CA ALA A 7 49.60 18.80 -7.71
C ALA A 7 48.13 18.79 -8.18
N VAL A 8 47.69 17.68 -8.75
CA VAL A 8 46.28 17.42 -9.03
C VAL A 8 45.53 17.32 -7.70
N ASP A 9 44.87 18.43 -7.34
CA ASP A 9 43.95 18.51 -6.21
C ASP A 9 42.85 17.46 -6.37
N SER A 10 42.97 16.38 -5.60
CA SER A 10 42.07 15.23 -5.62
C SER A 10 40.72 15.52 -4.92
N ASN A 11 40.45 16.78 -4.58
CA ASN A 11 39.31 17.20 -3.78
C ASN A 11 38.27 18.01 -4.58
N SER A 12 38.12 17.70 -5.87
CA SER A 12 36.99 18.19 -6.65
C SER A 12 35.67 17.59 -6.11
N PRO A 13 34.61 18.38 -5.83
CA PRO A 13 33.35 17.84 -5.34
C PRO A 13 32.75 16.94 -6.41
N VAL A 14 32.68 15.63 -6.15
CA VAL A 14 31.93 14.71 -7.00
C VAL A 14 30.47 15.12 -6.92
N GLU A 15 29.95 15.77 -7.97
CA GLU A 15 28.54 16.09 -8.10
C GLU A 15 27.73 14.81 -7.90
N LYS A 16 26.98 14.75 -6.79
CA LYS A 16 26.12 13.60 -6.47
C LYS A 16 25.04 13.50 -7.54
N LYS A 17 25.26 12.63 -8.51
CA LYS A 17 24.33 12.36 -9.61
C LYS A 17 22.98 11.96 -8.99
N THR A 18 22.00 12.86 -9.01
CA THR A 18 20.67 12.57 -8.49
C THR A 18 20.05 11.49 -9.39
N PRO A 19 19.59 10.36 -8.82
CA PRO A 19 19.03 9.31 -9.63
C PRO A 19 17.75 9.80 -10.30
N ARG A 20 17.65 9.67 -11.62
CA ARG A 20 16.40 9.92 -12.37
C ARG A 20 15.36 8.86 -12.01
N ARG A 21 14.56 9.14 -10.98
CA ARG A 21 13.43 8.29 -10.55
C ARG A 21 12.16 8.66 -11.32
N ARG A 22 11.38 7.67 -11.75
CA ARG A 22 10.05 7.89 -12.36
C ARG A 22 8.99 8.21 -11.29
N ASP A 23 9.01 7.47 -10.18
CA ASP A 23 8.11 7.66 -9.03
C ASP A 23 8.91 8.13 -7.81
N SER A 24 8.34 9.05 -7.02
CA SER A 24 9.02 9.68 -5.87
C SER A 24 8.95 8.85 -4.57
N ILE A 25 7.98 7.95 -4.45
CA ILE A 25 7.71 7.17 -3.23
C ILE A 25 7.98 5.68 -3.49
N GLN A 26 8.69 5.05 -2.55
CA GLN A 26 8.96 3.62 -2.55
C GLN A 26 8.29 2.95 -1.35
N ILE A 27 7.61 1.83 -1.60
CA ILE A 27 7.04 0.96 -0.57
C ILE A 27 7.73 -0.39 -0.69
N SER A 28 8.26 -0.90 0.42
CA SER A 28 8.94 -2.20 0.48
C SER A 28 8.09 -3.20 1.25
N PHE A 29 7.91 -4.39 0.70
CA PHE A 29 7.16 -5.48 1.34
C PHE A 29 8.12 -6.53 1.89
N ARG A 30 7.82 -7.03 3.10
CA ARG A 30 8.41 -8.27 3.63
C ARG A 30 7.38 -9.36 3.47
N VAL A 31 7.79 -10.51 2.94
CA VAL A 31 6.90 -11.59 2.55
C VAL A 31 7.49 -12.90 3.08
N ASN A 32 6.63 -13.80 3.54
CA ASN A 32 7.05 -15.16 3.92
C ASN A 32 7.18 -16.04 2.66
N GLU A 33 7.90 -17.16 2.76
CA GLU A 33 8.20 -18.02 1.60
C GLU A 33 6.92 -18.46 0.87
N HIS A 34 5.93 -18.95 1.62
CA HIS A 34 4.67 -19.43 1.06
C HIS A 34 3.87 -18.35 0.29
N ASP A 35 3.92 -17.10 0.77
CA ASP A 35 3.24 -16.00 0.09
C ASP A 35 4.03 -15.53 -1.14
N TYR A 36 5.36 -15.61 -1.08
CA TYR A 36 6.23 -15.32 -2.22
C TYR A 36 6.00 -16.30 -3.37
N GLU A 37 5.88 -17.60 -3.10
CA GLU A 37 5.57 -18.62 -4.12
C GLU A 37 4.25 -18.34 -4.85
N LYS A 38 3.20 -17.95 -4.13
CA LYS A 38 1.90 -17.57 -4.71
C LYS A 38 2.01 -16.35 -5.62
N LEU A 39 2.76 -15.33 -5.17
CA LEU A 39 3.01 -14.14 -5.97
C LEU A 39 3.82 -14.48 -7.22
N LYS A 40 4.82 -15.35 -7.10
CA LYS A 40 5.65 -15.81 -8.21
C LYS A 40 4.84 -16.58 -9.25
N ALA A 41 4.07 -17.58 -8.83
CA ALA A 41 3.21 -18.34 -9.74
C ALA A 41 2.21 -17.43 -10.49
N SER A 42 1.63 -16.45 -9.80
CA SER A 42 0.72 -15.48 -10.42
C SER A 42 1.44 -14.56 -11.41
N ALA A 43 2.64 -14.09 -11.07
CA ALA A 43 3.45 -13.22 -11.91
C ALA A 43 3.95 -13.95 -13.17
N ASP A 44 4.36 -15.21 -13.04
CA ASP A 44 4.79 -16.08 -14.13
C ASP A 44 3.65 -16.31 -15.14
N ASN A 45 2.43 -16.57 -14.65
CA ASN A 45 1.23 -16.69 -15.49
C ASN A 45 0.95 -15.42 -16.32
N LEU A 46 1.30 -14.25 -15.79
CA LEU A 46 1.10 -12.94 -16.43
C LEU A 46 2.36 -12.43 -17.15
N SER A 47 3.42 -13.24 -17.23
CA SER A 47 4.72 -12.89 -17.86
C SER A 47 5.31 -11.57 -17.38
N MET A 48 5.21 -11.29 -16.08
CA MET A 48 5.72 -10.06 -15.45
C MET A 48 6.55 -10.37 -14.21
N SER A 49 7.35 -9.39 -13.75
CA SER A 49 8.12 -9.59 -12.52
C SER A 49 7.20 -9.61 -11.29
N VAL A 50 7.62 -10.34 -10.24
CA VAL A 50 6.90 -10.41 -8.95
C VAL A 50 6.62 -9.01 -8.39
N THR A 51 7.57 -8.08 -8.51
CA THR A 51 7.43 -6.70 -8.05
C THR A 51 6.46 -5.88 -8.89
N ALA A 52 6.46 -6.07 -10.21
CA ALA A 52 5.50 -5.42 -11.11
C ALA A 52 4.08 -5.95 -10.85
N PHE A 53 3.93 -7.26 -10.66
CA PHE A 53 2.67 -7.89 -10.29
C PHE A 53 2.14 -7.35 -8.95
N ALA A 54 2.98 -7.27 -7.92
CA ALA A 54 2.58 -6.70 -6.63
C ALA A 54 2.13 -5.24 -6.77
N LYS A 55 2.88 -4.42 -7.52
CA LYS A 55 2.51 -3.03 -7.81
C LYS A 55 1.16 -2.94 -8.54
N MET A 56 0.98 -3.75 -9.58
CA MET A 56 -0.27 -3.82 -10.34
C MET A 56 -1.45 -4.26 -9.47
N LYS A 57 -1.25 -5.27 -8.62
CA LYS A 57 -2.29 -5.80 -7.73
C LYS A 57 -2.73 -4.76 -6.69
N VAL A 58 -1.79 -3.98 -6.14
CA VAL A 58 -2.08 -2.89 -5.21
C VAL A 58 -2.80 -1.74 -5.91
N GLN A 59 -2.36 -1.35 -7.11
CA GLN A 59 -3.00 -0.29 -7.90
C GLN A 59 -4.42 -0.68 -8.36
N ASN A 60 -4.61 -1.93 -8.75
CA ASN A 60 -5.90 -2.48 -9.17
C ASN A 60 -6.70 -3.09 -8.01
N ALA A 61 -6.23 -2.96 -6.76
CA ALA A 61 -6.96 -3.45 -5.61
C ALA A 61 -8.28 -2.69 -5.56
N ARG A 62 -9.39 -3.41 -5.81
CA ARG A 62 -10.72 -2.82 -5.70
C ARG A 62 -11.00 -2.56 -4.23
N ILE A 63 -10.63 -1.37 -3.77
CA ILE A 63 -11.12 -0.84 -2.51
C ILE A 63 -12.60 -0.57 -2.77
N LEU A 64 -13.47 -1.50 -2.39
CA LEU A 64 -14.91 -1.23 -2.39
C LEU A 64 -15.09 -0.03 -1.48
N LYS A 65 -15.37 1.13 -2.09
CA LYS A 65 -15.80 2.28 -1.32
C LYS A 65 -17.07 1.84 -0.58
N PRO A 66 -17.09 1.92 0.77
CA PRO A 66 -18.30 1.64 1.52
C PRO A 66 -19.46 2.45 0.94
N LYS A 67 -20.63 1.83 0.80
CA LYS A 67 -21.81 2.50 0.22
C LYS A 67 -22.24 3.72 1.03
N PHE A 68 -21.94 3.72 2.32
CA PHE A 68 -22.19 4.80 3.25
C PHE A 68 -20.86 5.30 3.79
N ASP A 69 -20.76 6.60 4.08
CA ASP A 69 -19.62 7.12 4.82
C ASP A 69 -19.61 6.56 6.25
N LYS A 70 -18.49 6.75 6.96
CA LYS A 70 -18.31 6.21 8.31
C LYS A 70 -19.34 6.77 9.30
N GLU A 71 -19.69 8.05 9.19
CA GLU A 71 -20.61 8.70 10.12
C GLU A 71 -22.05 8.24 9.88
N SER A 72 -22.51 8.23 8.62
CA SER A 72 -23.85 7.71 8.30
C SER A 72 -24.00 6.24 8.69
N SER A 73 -22.95 5.43 8.50
CA SER A 73 -22.96 4.02 8.91
C SER A 73 -23.19 3.87 10.42
N LEU A 74 -22.51 4.68 11.23
CA LEU A 74 -22.67 4.67 12.69
C LEU A 74 -24.05 5.14 13.12
N GLN A 75 -24.59 6.16 12.44
CA GLN A 75 -25.93 6.67 12.71
C GLN A 75 -27.00 5.61 12.41
N ILE A 76 -26.91 4.94 11.26
CA ILE A 76 -27.82 3.84 10.88
C ILE A 76 -27.75 2.71 11.91
N ILE A 77 -26.54 2.32 12.33
CA ILE A 77 -26.35 1.28 13.36
C ILE A 77 -27.01 1.68 14.69
N LYS A 78 -26.88 2.95 15.09
CA LYS A 78 -27.48 3.46 16.32
C LYS A 78 -29.01 3.40 16.27
N GLU A 79 -29.61 3.82 15.16
CA GLU A 79 -31.06 3.80 14.97
C GLU A 79 -31.60 2.37 14.91
N LEU A 80 -30.94 1.47 14.18
CA LEU A 80 -31.31 0.06 14.12
C LEU A 80 -31.24 -0.61 15.50
N ASN A 81 -30.23 -0.30 16.31
CA ASN A 81 -30.13 -0.80 17.68
C ASN A 81 -31.28 -0.28 18.56
N ALA A 82 -31.66 0.99 18.43
CA ALA A 82 -32.78 1.55 19.18
C ALA A 82 -34.10 0.86 18.82
N ILE A 83 -34.35 0.64 17.53
CA ILE A 83 -35.53 -0.08 17.04
C ILE A 83 -35.50 -1.54 17.55
N GLY A 84 -34.39 -2.25 17.37
CA GLY A 84 -34.24 -3.63 17.80
C GLY A 84 -34.46 -3.82 19.30
N ASN A 85 -33.96 -2.89 20.12
CA ASN A 85 -34.18 -2.92 21.57
C ASN A 85 -35.66 -2.72 21.93
N ASN A 86 -36.35 -1.77 21.28
CA ASN A 86 -37.78 -1.55 21.53
C ASN A 86 -38.60 -2.78 21.13
N VAL A 87 -38.36 -3.33 19.93
CA VAL A 87 -39.02 -4.55 19.45
C VAL A 87 -38.77 -5.74 20.40
N ASN A 88 -37.54 -5.90 20.90
CA ASN A 88 -37.22 -6.95 21.88
C ASN A 88 -37.94 -6.76 23.22
N GLN A 89 -38.12 -5.51 23.68
CA GLN A 89 -38.91 -5.24 24.89
C GLN A 89 -40.38 -5.61 24.70
N ILE A 90 -40.98 -5.26 23.55
CA ILE A 90 -42.36 -5.64 23.21
C ILE A 90 -42.48 -7.16 23.14
N ALA A 91 -41.56 -7.84 22.45
CA ALA A 91 -41.57 -9.29 22.31
C ALA A 91 -41.46 -10.03 23.65
N ARG A 92 -40.71 -9.47 24.61
CA ARG A 92 -40.62 -9.98 25.99
C ARG A 92 -41.87 -9.71 26.82
N TYR A 93 -42.60 -8.63 26.54
CA TYR A 93 -43.84 -8.32 27.22
C TYR A 93 -45.01 -9.20 26.72
N CYS A 94 -44.97 -9.60 25.45
CA CYS A 94 -45.99 -10.46 24.83
C CYS A 94 -45.76 -11.97 25.00
N ASN A 95 -44.58 -12.41 25.46
CA ASN A 95 -44.33 -13.80 25.87
C ASN A 95 -44.52 -13.97 27.37
#